data_AF-A0A655BV00-F1
#
_entry.id   AF-A0A655BV00-F1
#
_cell.length_a   1.000
_cell.length_b   1.000
_cell.length_c   1.000
_cell.angle_alpha   90.00
_cell.angle_beta   90.00
_cell.angle_gamma   90.00
#
_symmetry.space_group_name_H-M   'P 1'
#
loop_
_entity.id
_entity.type
_entity.pdbx_description
1 polymer ?
#
loop_
_entity_poly.entity_id
_entity_poly.type
_entity_poly.pdbx_seq_one_letter_code
_entity_poly.pdbx_strand_id
1 'polypeptide(L)'
;MREIPPKSDKPNTLQLALQTRIKFFYRPVAVARQVDKTHPWQTKLTLTYQGDGVIFDNPTPFYLVISNAGSKENETASGFKNLLIAPREKVTSPIKGASLGSSPVVGYVDDYGGHRLLVFTCSGNTCKVNEEKTRDAEKKANK
;
A
#
# COMPACT_ATOMS: atom_id res chain seq x y z
N MET A 1 17.33 -12.37 -5.13
CA MET A 1 17.78 -13.78 -5.22
C MET A 1 17.64 -14.23 -6.66
N ARG A 2 18.62 -14.97 -7.20
CA ARG A 2 18.57 -15.50 -8.56
C ARG A 2 18.94 -16.97 -8.52
N GLU A 3 18.09 -17.81 -9.08
CA GLU A 3 18.40 -19.23 -9.25
C GLU A 3 19.38 -19.40 -10.42
N ILE A 4 20.27 -20.37 -10.30
CA ILE A 4 21.15 -20.80 -11.38
C ILE A 4 20.79 -22.26 -11.64
N PRO A 5 19.95 -22.53 -12.65
CA PRO A 5 19.49 -23.89 -12.89
C PRO A 5 20.63 -24.72 -13.52
N PRO A 6 20.73 -26.03 -13.22
CA PRO A 6 21.82 -26.88 -13.69
C PRO A 6 21.77 -27.04 -15.21
N LYS A 7 22.93 -26.98 -15.88
CA LYS A 7 22.99 -27.02 -17.35
C LYS A 7 22.27 -28.25 -17.92
N SER A 8 21.42 -28.05 -18.93
CA SER A 8 20.72 -29.13 -19.62
C SER A 8 21.62 -29.78 -20.68
N ASP A 9 21.66 -31.11 -20.70
CA ASP A 9 22.39 -31.90 -21.70
C ASP A 9 21.48 -32.34 -22.88
N LYS A 10 20.21 -31.90 -22.89
CA LYS A 10 19.26 -32.24 -23.96
C LYS A 10 19.27 -31.18 -25.06
N PRO A 11 19.36 -31.58 -26.35
CA PRO A 11 19.24 -30.65 -27.46
C PRO A 11 17.83 -30.03 -27.49
N ASN A 12 17.74 -28.78 -27.95
CA ASN A 12 16.47 -28.04 -28.11
C ASN A 12 15.65 -27.87 -26.82
N THR A 13 16.30 -27.52 -25.70
CA THR A 13 15.59 -27.26 -24.43
C THR A 13 15.51 -25.77 -24.09
N LEU A 14 14.34 -25.34 -23.58
CA LEU A 14 14.14 -24.05 -22.92
C LEU A 14 14.42 -24.22 -21.43
N GLN A 15 15.34 -23.43 -20.90
CA GLN A 15 15.68 -23.42 -19.47
C GLN A 15 15.28 -22.08 -18.85
N LEU A 16 14.45 -22.14 -17.81
CA LEU A 16 13.98 -20.97 -17.07
C LEU A 16 14.82 -20.79 -15.80
N ALA A 17 15.18 -19.55 -15.49
CA ALA A 17 15.82 -19.17 -14.24
C ALA A 17 14.99 -18.10 -13.54
N LEU A 18 14.61 -18.35 -12.28
CA LEU A 18 13.80 -17.41 -11.51
C LEU A 18 14.69 -16.33 -10.87
N GLN A 19 14.28 -15.06 -11.00
CA GLN A 19 14.89 -13.95 -10.27
C GLN A 19 13.85 -13.24 -9.41
N THR A 20 13.98 -13.39 -8.10
CA THR A 20 13.14 -12.73 -7.10
C THR A 20 13.78 -11.43 -6.64
N ARG A 21 13.03 -10.33 -6.70
CA ARG A 21 13.41 -9.01 -6.16
C ARG A 21 12.40 -8.61 -5.07
N ILE A 22 12.90 -8.30 -3.89
CA ILE A 22 12.10 -7.87 -2.74
C ILE A 22 12.58 -6.52 -2.22
N LYS A 23 11.69 -5.76 -1.57
CA LYS A 23 12.07 -4.53 -0.88
C LYS A 23 12.70 -4.90 0.47
N PHE A 24 13.87 -4.34 0.76
CA PHE A 24 14.54 -4.49 2.05
C PHE A 24 14.52 -3.15 2.78
N PHE A 25 13.88 -3.09 3.94
CA PHE A 25 13.76 -1.87 4.74
C PHE A 25 14.56 -2.02 6.03
N TYR A 26 15.60 -1.19 6.18
CA TYR A 26 16.30 -1.07 7.45
C TYR A 26 15.45 -0.27 8.45
N ARG A 27 15.23 -0.82 9.65
CA ARG A 27 14.46 -0.18 10.73
C ARG A 27 15.37 0.07 11.94
N PRO A 28 15.82 1.32 12.17
CA PRO A 28 16.60 1.67 13.36
C PRO A 28 15.84 1.34 14.65
N VAL A 29 16.56 0.96 15.71
CA VAL A 29 15.95 0.57 17.00
C VAL A 29 15.04 1.66 17.58
N ALA A 30 15.43 2.93 17.47
CA ALA A 30 14.64 4.07 17.93
C ALA A 30 13.28 4.20 17.20
N VAL A 31 13.21 3.78 15.94
CA VAL A 31 11.98 3.76 15.14
C VAL A 31 11.16 2.49 15.43
N ALA A 32 11.84 1.34 15.57
CA ALA A 32 11.17 0.07 15.92
C ALA A 32 10.39 0.15 17.24
N ARG A 33 10.90 0.90 18.23
CA ARG A 33 10.22 1.12 19.51
C ARG A 33 8.94 1.95 19.42
N GLN A 34 8.70 2.64 18.29
CA GLN A 34 7.50 3.46 18.08
C GLN A 34 6.33 2.66 17.48
N VAL A 35 6.53 1.37 17.19
CA VAL A 35 5.46 0.51 16.67
C VAL A 35 4.41 0.28 17.74
N ASP A 36 3.23 0.82 17.50
CA ASP A 36 2.03 0.53 18.28
C ASP A 36 1.37 -0.74 17.70
N LYS A 37 1.17 -1.75 18.55
CA LYS A 37 0.53 -3.02 18.17
C LYS A 37 -0.98 -2.89 18.02
N THR A 38 -1.57 -1.87 18.64
CA THR A 38 -3.02 -1.63 18.64
C THR A 38 -3.45 -0.68 17.52
N HIS A 39 -2.61 0.30 17.19
CA HIS A 39 -2.86 1.26 16.11
C HIS A 39 -1.74 1.17 15.07
N PRO A 40 -1.92 0.37 14.00
CA PRO A 40 -0.94 0.25 12.94
C PRO A 40 -0.57 1.63 12.36
N TRP A 41 0.71 1.90 12.13
CA TRP A 41 1.14 3.24 11.69
C TRP A 41 0.55 3.64 10.34
N GLN A 42 0.13 2.68 9.52
CA GLN A 42 -0.56 2.89 8.24
C GLN A 42 -1.87 3.67 8.41
N THR A 43 -2.53 3.62 9.58
CA THR A 43 -3.74 4.41 9.84
C THR A 43 -3.47 5.93 9.87
N LYS A 44 -2.21 6.34 9.99
CA LYS A 44 -1.79 7.76 9.94
C LYS A 44 -1.69 8.32 8.52
N LEU A 45 -1.83 7.49 7.49
CA LEU A 45 -1.87 7.94 6.10
C LEU A 45 -3.03 8.91 5.90
N THR A 46 -2.80 10.02 5.19
CA THR A 46 -3.88 10.92 4.78
C THR A 46 -3.89 11.08 3.27
N LEU A 47 -5.08 11.33 2.72
CA LEU A 47 -5.27 11.64 1.31
C LEU A 47 -5.70 13.10 1.17
N THR A 48 -5.21 13.78 0.15
CA THR A 48 -5.71 15.09 -0.25
C THR A 48 -6.05 15.09 -1.73
N TYR A 49 -7.29 15.42 -2.07
CA TYR A 49 -7.73 15.59 -3.45
C TYR A 49 -7.27 16.95 -3.96
N GLN A 50 -6.49 16.96 -5.05
CA GLN A 50 -5.92 18.20 -5.60
C GLN A 50 -5.89 18.17 -7.12
N GLY A 51 -6.71 19.01 -7.76
CA GLY A 51 -6.78 19.11 -9.22
C GLY A 51 -7.05 17.74 -9.86
N ASP A 52 -6.14 17.31 -10.72
CA ASP A 52 -6.21 16.03 -11.44
C ASP A 52 -5.54 14.85 -10.71
N GLY A 53 -5.20 15.01 -9.42
CA GLY A 53 -4.48 13.99 -8.66
C GLY A 53 -4.98 13.81 -7.22
N VAL A 54 -4.47 12.75 -6.58
CA VAL A 54 -4.64 12.49 -5.16
C VAL A 54 -3.26 12.41 -4.52
N ILE A 55 -3.02 13.27 -3.53
CA ILE A 55 -1.81 13.23 -2.72
C ILE A 55 -1.98 12.20 -1.62
N PHE A 56 -1.03 11.28 -1.53
CA PHE A 56 -0.86 10.37 -0.41
C PHE A 56 0.24 10.93 0.50
N ASP A 57 -0.10 11.30 1.73
CA ASP A 57 0.81 11.89 2.70
C ASP A 57 1.13 10.87 3.80
N ASN A 58 2.40 10.46 3.85
CA ASN A 58 2.92 9.56 4.87
C ASN A 58 3.65 10.34 5.97
N PRO A 59 2.98 10.70 7.07
CA PRO A 59 3.63 11.39 8.17
C PRO A 59 4.43 10.43 9.07
N THR A 60 4.63 9.15 8.72
CA THR A 60 5.26 8.17 9.62
C THR A 60 6.77 8.07 9.36
N PRO A 61 7.56 7.52 10.30
CA PRO A 61 8.96 7.17 10.06
C PRO A 61 9.14 5.83 9.30
N PHE A 62 8.07 5.26 8.74
CA PHE A 62 8.08 3.97 8.04
C PHE A 62 7.77 4.15 6.55
N TYR A 63 8.28 3.25 5.71
CA TYR A 63 7.83 3.17 4.33
C TYR A 63 6.40 2.60 4.27
N LEU A 64 5.59 3.12 3.37
CA LEU A 64 4.26 2.59 3.07
C LEU A 64 4.23 2.02 1.66
N VAL A 65 3.68 0.81 1.51
CA VAL A 65 3.49 0.15 0.21
C VAL A 65 2.00 0.11 -0.09
N ILE A 66 1.55 0.98 -0.99
CA ILE A 66 0.15 1.07 -1.39
C ILE A 66 -0.08 0.22 -2.64
N SER A 67 -1.00 -0.74 -2.55
CA SER A 67 -1.30 -1.70 -3.62
C SER A 67 -2.49 -1.29 -4.49
N ASN A 68 -3.43 -0.53 -3.95
CA ASN A 68 -4.63 -0.07 -4.66
C ASN A 68 -5.27 1.11 -3.93
N ALA A 69 -6.09 1.86 -4.66
CA ALA A 69 -6.99 2.87 -4.13
C ALA A 69 -8.26 2.91 -4.99
N GLY A 70 -9.43 2.84 -4.37
CA GLY A 70 -10.71 2.78 -5.08
C GLY A 70 -11.87 3.35 -4.26
N SER A 71 -13.06 3.38 -4.86
CA SER A 71 -14.28 3.88 -4.23
C SER A 71 -14.85 2.92 -3.18
N LYS A 72 -14.53 1.63 -3.32
CA LYS A 72 -14.92 0.55 -2.41
C LYS A 72 -13.86 -0.55 -2.39
N GLU A 73 -14.06 -1.53 -1.53
CA GLU A 73 -13.21 -2.72 -1.43
C GLU A 73 -13.12 -3.46 -2.79
N ASN A 74 -11.95 -4.01 -3.10
CA ASN A 74 -11.64 -4.72 -4.35
C ASN A 74 -11.79 -3.90 -5.64
N GLU A 75 -11.98 -2.57 -5.56
CA GLU A 75 -11.86 -1.68 -6.69
C GLU A 75 -10.51 -0.98 -6.72
N THR A 76 -10.08 -0.63 -7.93
CA THR A 76 -8.90 0.21 -8.16
C THR A 76 -9.28 1.28 -9.17
N ALA A 77 -9.04 2.55 -8.81
CA ALA A 77 -9.26 3.67 -9.69
C ALA A 77 -8.42 3.54 -10.97
N SER A 78 -9.02 3.85 -12.12
CA SER A 78 -8.32 3.80 -13.39
C SER A 78 -7.08 4.69 -13.38
N GLY A 79 -5.96 4.15 -13.84
CA GLY A 79 -4.66 4.85 -13.85
C GLY A 79 -3.87 4.78 -12.55
N PHE A 80 -4.41 4.15 -11.49
CA PHE A 80 -3.63 3.93 -10.27
C PHE A 80 -2.42 3.04 -10.53
N LYS A 81 -1.28 3.41 -9.94
CA LYS A 81 -0.06 2.60 -9.91
C LYS A 81 0.36 2.41 -8.47
N ASN A 82 0.89 1.22 -8.16
CA ASN A 82 1.39 0.90 -6.82
C ASN A 82 2.40 1.96 -6.36
N LEU A 83 2.24 2.43 -5.13
CA LEU A 83 3.09 3.47 -4.56
C LEU A 83 4.00 2.88 -3.49
N LEU A 84 5.26 3.30 -3.52
CA LEU A 84 6.16 3.19 -2.37
C LEU A 84 6.36 4.61 -1.84
N ILE A 85 5.84 4.89 -0.66
CA ILE A 85 5.91 6.22 -0.05
C ILE A 85 6.96 6.17 1.05
N ALA A 86 8.00 6.99 0.93
CA ALA A 86 9.07 7.09 1.89
C ALA A 86 8.60 7.72 3.21
N PRO A 87 9.36 7.55 4.31
CA PRO A 87 9.10 8.25 5.56
C PRO A 87 8.99 9.77 5.35
N ARG A 88 7.92 10.39 5.87
CA ARG A 88 7.67 11.84 5.79
C ARG A 88 7.52 12.39 4.36
N GLU A 89 7.24 11.52 3.40
CA GLU A 89 7.04 11.90 1.99
C GLU A 89 5.56 12.10 1.67
N LYS A 90 5.31 12.97 0.69
CA LYS A 90 4.03 13.09 -0.01
C LYS A 90 4.20 12.68 -1.47
N VAL A 91 3.34 11.80 -1.97
CA VAL A 91 3.37 11.34 -3.36
C VAL A 91 2.02 11.63 -4.02
N THR A 92 2.05 12.27 -5.18
CA THR A 92 0.86 12.52 -5.98
C THR A 92 0.62 11.36 -6.95
N SER A 93 -0.54 10.71 -6.82
CA SER A 93 -1.01 9.70 -7.77
C SER A 93 -1.89 10.37 -8.84
N PRO A 94 -1.72 10.03 -10.13
CA PRO A 94 -2.47 10.63 -11.25
C PRO A 94 -3.88 10.04 -11.37
N ILE A 95 -4.58 9.88 -10.24
CA ILE A 95 -5.97 9.42 -10.17
C ILE A 95 -6.86 10.59 -9.79
N LYS A 96 -8.08 10.62 -10.32
CA LYS A 96 -9.04 11.68 -10.00
C LYS A 96 -9.68 11.41 -8.64
N GLY A 97 -9.65 12.38 -7.73
CA GLY A 97 -10.32 12.27 -6.41
C GLY A 97 -11.81 11.94 -6.52
N ALA A 98 -12.49 12.42 -7.58
CA ALA A 98 -13.88 12.07 -7.87
C ALA A 98 -14.12 10.56 -8.05
N SER A 99 -13.14 9.81 -8.57
CA SER A 99 -13.23 8.35 -8.74
C SER A 99 -13.15 7.57 -7.41
N LEU A 100 -12.68 8.23 -6.35
CA LEU A 100 -12.53 7.67 -5.02
C LEU A 100 -13.73 7.96 -4.11
N GLY A 101 -14.53 8.98 -4.44
CA GLY A 101 -15.71 9.37 -3.67
C GLY A 101 -15.35 9.93 -2.27
N SER A 102 -16.33 9.90 -1.36
CA SER A 102 -16.20 10.47 0.00
C SER A 102 -15.69 9.48 1.05
N SER A 103 -15.62 8.19 0.72
CA SER A 103 -15.20 7.12 1.64
C SER A 103 -14.29 6.12 0.93
N PRO A 104 -13.13 6.53 0.41
CA PRO A 104 -12.28 5.64 -0.37
C PRO A 104 -11.74 4.48 0.46
N VAL A 105 -11.41 3.40 -0.24
CA VAL A 105 -10.72 2.25 0.30
C VAL A 105 -9.35 2.16 -0.35
N VAL A 106 -8.31 2.13 0.47
CA VAL A 106 -6.91 2.02 0.04
C VAL A 106 -6.35 0.73 0.58
N GLY A 107 -5.76 -0.10 -0.26
CA GLY A 107 -5.05 -1.29 0.21
C GLY A 107 -3.55 -1.06 0.30
N TYR A 108 -2.95 -1.73 1.27
CA TYR A 108 -1.51 -1.69 1.53
C TYR A 108 -0.98 -3.09 1.82
N VAL A 109 0.34 -3.23 1.73
CA VAL A 109 1.06 -4.46 2.10
C VAL A 109 1.72 -4.26 3.46
N ASP A 110 1.43 -5.14 4.41
CA ASP A 110 2.03 -5.12 5.76
C ASP A 110 3.43 -5.77 5.78
N ASP A 111 4.10 -5.71 6.95
CA ASP A 111 5.44 -6.27 7.15
C ASP A 111 5.52 -7.79 6.92
N TYR A 112 4.38 -8.50 6.92
CA TYR A 112 4.27 -9.94 6.70
C TYR A 112 3.93 -10.27 5.24
N GLY A 113 3.83 -9.27 4.36
CA GLY A 113 3.38 -9.45 2.97
C GLY A 113 1.87 -9.60 2.83
N GLY A 114 1.10 -9.40 3.91
CA GLY A 114 -0.34 -9.45 3.90
C GLY A 114 -0.96 -8.23 3.22
N HIS A 115 -1.97 -8.46 2.39
CA HIS A 115 -2.79 -7.38 1.84
C HIS A 115 -3.84 -6.97 2.86
N ARG A 116 -3.82 -5.70 3.24
CA ARG A 116 -4.72 -5.07 4.20
C ARG A 116 -5.40 -3.88 3.55
N LEU A 117 -6.47 -3.41 4.16
CA LEU A 117 -7.25 -2.27 3.67
C LEU A 117 -7.31 -1.18 4.72
N LEU A 118 -7.50 0.06 4.26
CA LEU A 118 -7.77 1.24 5.05
C LEU A 118 -9.04 1.87 4.47
N VAL A 119 -10.05 2.05 5.32
CA VAL A 119 -11.27 2.77 4.94
C VAL A 119 -11.12 4.21 5.38
N PHE A 120 -11.29 5.15 4.46
CA PHE A 120 -11.17 6.58 4.72
C PHE A 120 -12.53 7.24 4.90
N THR A 121 -12.52 8.44 5.47
CA THR A 121 -13.65 9.37 5.44
C THR A 121 -13.13 10.75 5.06
N CYS A 122 -13.72 11.34 4.03
CA CYS A 122 -13.33 12.64 3.50
C CYS A 122 -14.19 13.77 4.05
N SER A 123 -13.54 14.87 4.41
CA SER A 123 -14.17 16.15 4.74
C SER A 123 -13.59 17.21 3.80
N GLY A 124 -14.41 17.67 2.85
CA GLY A 124 -13.94 18.44 1.71
C GLY A 124 -12.91 17.64 0.90
N ASN A 125 -11.74 18.23 0.67
CA ASN A 125 -10.66 17.60 -0.09
C ASN A 125 -9.72 16.74 0.75
N THR A 126 -9.87 16.67 2.06
CA THR A 126 -8.97 15.90 2.94
C THR A 126 -9.65 14.63 3.43
N CYS A 127 -9.00 13.49 3.29
CA CYS A 127 -9.47 12.21 3.78
C CYS A 127 -8.53 11.65 4.84
N LYS A 128 -9.11 11.17 5.94
CA LYS A 128 -8.39 10.49 7.03
C LYS A 128 -8.91 9.07 7.17
N VAL A 129 -8.06 8.17 7.64
CA VAL A 129 -8.47 6.79 7.94
C VAL A 129 -9.52 6.79 9.04
N ASN A 130 -10.60 6.04 8.81
CA ASN A 130 -11.57 5.68 9.81
C ASN A 130 -11.21 4.29 10.33
N GLU A 131 -10.56 4.24 11.50
CA GLU A 131 -10.03 2.99 12.04
C GLU A 131 -11.12 1.99 12.43
N GLU A 132 -12.29 2.46 12.86
CA GLU A 132 -13.41 1.59 13.20
C GLU A 132 -13.93 0.86 11.96
N LYS A 133 -14.26 1.61 10.91
CA LYS A 133 -14.68 1.03 9.62
C LYS A 133 -13.61 0.13 9.02
N THR A 134 -12.34 0.50 9.20
CA THR A 134 -11.20 -0.31 8.75
C THR A 134 -11.19 -1.67 9.44
N ARG A 135 -11.26 -1.69 10.78
CA ARG A 135 -11.29 -2.96 11.56
C ARG A 135 -12.48 -3.83 11.17
N ASP A 136 -13.64 -3.23 10.95
CA ASP A 136 -14.85 -3.99 10.59
C ASP A 136 -14.75 -4.59 9.18
N ALA A 137 -14.21 -3.83 8.22
CA ALA A 137 -13.95 -4.33 6.87
C ALA A 137 -12.89 -5.45 6.87
N GLU A 138 -11.81 -5.32 7.64
CA GLU A 138 -10.81 -6.38 7.77
C GLU A 138 -11.35 -7.66 8.43
N LYS A 139 -12.23 -7.55 9.43
CA LYS A 139 -12.90 -8.74 10.00
C LYS A 139 -13.76 -9.46 8.98
N LYS A 140 -14.45 -8.71 8.11
CA LYS A 140 -15.29 -9.28 7.06
C LYS A 140 -14.47 -9.98 5.98
N ALA A 141 -13.31 -9.43 5.61
CA ALA A 141 -12.43 -10.00 4.60
C ALA A 141 -11.72 -11.29 5.04
N ASN A 142 -11.58 -11.52 6.35
CA ASN A 142 -10.94 -12.71 6.92
C ASN A 142 -11.94 -13.83 7.31
N LYS A 143 -13.21 -13.69 6.92
CA LYS A 143 -14.26 -14.69 7.15
C LYS A 143 -14.56 -15.45 5.86
#